data_AF-A0A2U1MN52-F1
#
_entry.id   AF-A0A2U1MN52-F1
#
_cell.length_a   1.000
_cell.length_b   1.000
_cell.length_c   1.000
_cell.angle_alpha   90.00
_cell.angle_beta   90.00
_cell.angle_gamma   90.00
#
_symmetry.space_group_name_H-M   'P 1'
#
loop_
_entity.id
_entity.type
_entity.pdbx_description
1 polymer ?
#
loop_
_entity_poly.entity_id
_entity_poly.type
_entity_poly.pdbx_seq_one_letter_code
_entity_poly.pdbx_strand_id
1 'polypeptide(L)'
;MSLLTHFNQLNHKPTFHFNHLNKLTHPLKFQVSCSSNKWKREYSSVVIVPTGVGASIGGYAGDALPVVRTLASVADSVISHPNIFHYTQTLEKDGIYCTKDFKIHNFRFFITIESSQVLNAAMLYWPMPNVLYVEGYALDRFAEGLWALQPVHQNKVGLVLDAGIAEELRIRHLQVADATRASLGLPVHEYIVTDTPLEVEKWVDPKSGQATGRIKHPGSLLRAVQTLRDRSMVNAVAVVARFPDDDVDDVDEYRQGKGIDLLAGVEAIISHLVVKHFRIPCAHAPALLPPPLTQSLCPKSAAEELGYTFLPCVLAGLANAPQYLKSESRTNGCIVASDVDSVILPANACGGDGVLAFANKKTKASPFFFFYHFSYILFLQPPYFALAINCIILCNSIEFVAAANYLCARE
;
A
#
# COMPACT_ATOMS: atom_id res chain seq x y z
N MET A 1 -5.83 60.26 39.00
CA MET A 1 -7.10 60.25 38.23
C MET A 1 -6.73 59.94 36.78
N SER A 2 -6.92 58.68 36.34
CA SER A 2 -8.06 58.23 35.50
C SER A 2 -7.86 58.69 34.04
N LEU A 3 -7.93 57.92 32.94
CA LEU A 3 -8.41 56.59 32.48
C LEU A 3 -7.81 56.50 31.04
N LEU A 4 -7.17 55.45 30.49
CA LEU A 4 -7.52 54.04 30.25
C LEU A 4 -8.84 53.83 29.50
N THR A 5 -8.80 53.76 28.15
CA THR A 5 -9.71 53.08 27.17
C THR A 5 -9.52 53.74 25.78
N HIS A 6 -9.39 53.13 24.60
CA HIS A 6 -9.89 51.90 23.96
C HIS A 6 -8.89 51.43 22.87
N PHE A 7 -8.53 50.14 22.86
CA PHE A 7 -8.08 49.42 21.66
C PHE A 7 -8.52 47.94 21.81
N ASN A 8 -9.44 47.51 20.94
CA ASN A 8 -10.01 46.16 20.80
C ASN A 8 -10.94 46.27 19.56
N GLN A 9 -11.04 45.41 18.54
CA GLN A 9 -10.71 44.00 18.25
C GLN A 9 -10.40 43.92 16.73
N LEU A 10 -9.62 43.00 16.16
CA LEU A 10 -9.95 41.61 15.89
C LEU A 10 -8.66 40.91 15.40
N ASN A 11 -8.07 40.05 16.24
CA ASN A 11 -7.05 39.08 15.82
C ASN A 11 -7.60 37.69 16.16
N HIS A 12 -8.17 36.99 15.18
CA HIS A 12 -8.55 35.59 15.33
C HIS A 12 -7.31 34.71 15.12
N LYS A 13 -6.64 34.34 16.22
CA LYS A 13 -5.79 33.14 16.26
C LYS A 13 -6.66 31.94 16.65
N PRO A 14 -6.62 30.81 15.94
CA PRO A 14 -7.28 29.60 16.41
C PRO A 14 -6.50 29.02 17.59
N THR A 15 -7.00 29.21 18.80
CA THR A 15 -6.57 28.50 20.01
C THR A 15 -7.19 27.11 20.03
N PHE A 16 -6.36 26.06 19.93
CA PHE A 16 -6.78 24.68 20.16
C PHE A 16 -7.07 24.48 21.66
N HIS A 17 -8.32 24.21 22.02
CA HIS A 17 -8.68 23.74 23.36
C HIS A 17 -8.53 22.22 23.42
N PHE A 18 -7.53 21.74 24.17
CA PHE A 18 -7.54 20.36 24.67
C PHE A 18 -8.63 20.25 25.74
N ASN A 19 -9.74 19.58 25.41
CA ASN A 19 -10.71 19.20 26.43
C ASN A 19 -10.06 18.24 27.42
N HIS A 20 -10.14 18.59 28.70
CA HIS A 20 -9.71 17.80 29.84
C HIS A 20 -10.27 16.36 29.73
N LEU A 21 -9.39 15.40 29.45
CA LEU A 21 -9.69 13.98 29.61
C LEU A 21 -9.94 13.71 31.10
N ASN A 22 -11.12 13.15 31.39
CA ASN A 22 -11.45 12.57 32.68
C ASN A 22 -10.35 11.59 33.09
N LYS A 23 -9.78 11.81 34.29
CA LYS A 23 -8.84 10.88 34.94
C LYS A 23 -9.50 9.51 35.08
N LEU A 24 -9.16 8.57 34.20
CA LEU A 24 -9.35 7.14 34.45
C LEU A 24 -8.35 6.71 35.52
N THR A 25 -8.82 6.62 36.77
CA THR A 25 -8.06 6.15 37.91
C THR A 25 -8.06 4.62 37.97
N HIS A 26 -7.35 3.93 37.08
CA HIS A 26 -6.82 2.57 37.33
C HIS A 26 -5.61 2.35 36.40
N PRO A 27 -4.38 2.16 36.93
CA PRO A 27 -3.26 1.78 36.08
C PRO A 27 -3.47 0.32 35.66
N LEU A 28 -3.81 0.09 34.39
CA LEU A 28 -3.67 -1.21 33.76
C LEU A 28 -2.18 -1.54 33.74
N LYS A 29 -1.74 -2.35 34.71
CA LYS A 29 -0.43 -3.00 34.68
C LYS A 29 -0.43 -3.97 33.50
N PHE A 30 0.06 -3.53 32.35
CA PHE A 30 0.54 -4.44 31.30
C PHE A 30 1.81 -5.10 31.81
N GLN A 31 1.67 -6.26 32.45
CA GLN A 31 2.78 -7.19 32.59
C GLN A 31 2.92 -7.94 31.27
N VAL A 32 3.96 -7.61 30.50
CA VAL A 32 4.42 -8.48 29.41
C VAL A 32 5.07 -9.69 30.05
N SER A 33 4.30 -10.76 30.15
CA SER A 33 4.78 -12.09 30.49
C SER A 33 5.40 -12.71 29.23
N CYS A 34 6.73 -12.78 29.18
CA CYS A 34 7.44 -13.58 28.18
C CYS A 34 7.30 -15.07 28.52
N SER A 35 6.14 -15.66 28.24
CA SER A 35 6.03 -17.12 28.10
C SER A 35 6.37 -17.48 26.65
N SER A 36 7.57 -18.00 26.42
CA SER A 36 7.91 -18.69 25.17
C SER A 36 7.13 -20.00 25.09
N ASN A 37 5.85 -19.92 24.74
CA ASN A 37 5.04 -21.10 24.46
C ASN A 37 5.51 -21.69 23.13
N LYS A 38 6.41 -22.67 23.20
CA LYS A 38 6.91 -23.50 22.08
C LYS A 38 5.82 -24.29 21.31
N TRP A 39 4.54 -24.02 21.56
CA TRP A 39 3.40 -24.78 21.08
C TRP A 39 2.32 -23.93 20.43
N LYS A 40 2.47 -22.60 20.40
CA LYS A 40 1.51 -21.72 19.75
C LYS A 40 1.90 -21.53 18.28
N ARG A 41 0.97 -21.81 17.37
CA ARG A 41 1.12 -21.48 15.95
C ARG A 41 1.11 -19.94 15.82
N GLU A 42 1.98 -19.39 15.00
CA GLU A 42 2.00 -17.95 14.71
C GLU A 42 0.70 -17.54 14.00
N TYR A 43 0.01 -16.53 14.53
CA TYR A 43 -1.18 -15.95 13.91
C TYR A 43 -0.77 -15.01 12.78
N SER A 44 -1.02 -15.46 11.54
CA SER A 44 -0.67 -14.73 10.32
C SER A 44 -1.91 -14.13 9.67
N SER A 45 -1.87 -12.83 9.41
CA SER A 45 -3.00 -12.07 8.89
C SER A 45 -2.63 -11.33 7.61
N VAL A 46 -3.55 -11.25 6.66
CA VAL A 46 -3.37 -10.48 5.41
C VAL A 46 -4.30 -9.28 5.43
N VAL A 47 -3.77 -8.10 5.09
CA VAL A 47 -4.54 -6.85 4.95
C VAL A 47 -4.53 -6.42 3.50
N ILE A 48 -5.71 -6.49 2.89
CA ILE A 48 -5.97 -6.07 1.51
C ILE A 48 -6.91 -4.88 1.58
N VAL A 49 -6.37 -3.69 1.40
CA VAL A 49 -7.18 -2.50 1.20
C VAL A 49 -6.98 -2.06 -0.26
N PRO A 50 -8.01 -2.06 -1.11
CA PRO A 50 -7.93 -1.50 -2.46
C PRO A 50 -7.96 0.03 -2.42
N THR A 51 -7.64 0.67 -3.54
CA THR A 51 -8.11 2.05 -3.81
C THR A 51 -9.11 2.09 -4.95
N GLY A 52 -9.82 3.21 -5.03
CA GLY A 52 -10.84 3.45 -6.04
C GLY A 52 -11.72 4.64 -5.66
N VAL A 53 -12.60 5.04 -6.58
CA VAL A 53 -13.54 6.15 -6.39
C VAL A 53 -14.38 5.92 -5.13
N GLY A 54 -14.30 6.90 -4.23
CA GLY A 54 -15.06 6.89 -3.00
C GLY A 54 -14.52 5.94 -1.93
N ALA A 55 -13.28 5.45 -1.99
CA ALA A 55 -12.69 4.69 -0.88
C ALA A 55 -12.60 5.53 0.40
N SER A 56 -13.30 5.10 1.45
CA SER A 56 -13.28 5.69 2.79
C SER A 56 -11.96 5.46 3.55
N ILE A 57 -11.27 4.36 3.26
CA ILE A 57 -9.92 3.98 3.71
C ILE A 57 -9.24 3.28 2.52
N GLY A 58 -7.93 3.47 2.38
CA GLY A 58 -7.10 3.02 1.27
C GLY A 58 -6.85 4.12 0.28
N GLY A 59 -7.86 4.97 0.04
CA GLY A 59 -7.83 5.97 -1.02
C GLY A 59 -6.82 7.10 -0.83
N TYR A 60 -6.03 7.11 0.24
CA TYR A 60 -5.01 8.12 0.52
C TYR A 60 -3.76 7.45 1.08
N ALA A 61 -2.58 7.98 0.75
CA ALA A 61 -1.33 7.41 1.23
C ALA A 61 -1.28 7.31 2.76
N GLY A 62 -1.30 6.09 3.28
CA GLY A 62 -1.10 5.79 4.69
C GLY A 62 -2.36 5.85 5.54
N ASP A 63 -3.54 6.10 4.97
CA ASP A 63 -4.78 6.15 5.75
C ASP A 63 -5.20 4.78 6.32
N ALA A 64 -4.67 3.70 5.75
CA ALA A 64 -4.81 2.33 6.25
C ALA A 64 -3.75 1.94 7.29
N LEU A 65 -2.68 2.74 7.47
CA LEU A 65 -1.63 2.45 8.46
C LEU A 65 -2.14 2.29 9.89
N PRO A 66 -3.11 3.08 10.39
CA PRO A 66 -3.67 2.84 11.72
C PRO A 66 -4.27 1.44 11.85
N VAL A 67 -4.98 0.95 10.82
CA VAL A 67 -5.56 -0.41 10.81
C VAL A 67 -4.46 -1.46 10.81
N VAL A 68 -3.45 -1.32 9.94
CA VAL A 68 -2.30 -2.23 9.89
C VAL A 68 -1.53 -2.23 11.21
N ARG A 69 -1.33 -1.07 11.85
CA ARG A 69 -0.63 -0.96 13.14
C ARG A 69 -1.41 -1.63 14.26
N THR A 70 -2.71 -1.44 14.29
CA THR A 70 -3.59 -2.12 15.22
C THR A 70 -3.51 -3.64 15.03
N LEU A 71 -3.53 -4.11 13.79
CA LEU A 71 -3.33 -5.52 13.44
C LEU A 71 -1.97 -6.07 13.87
N ALA A 72 -0.91 -5.33 13.58
CA ALA A 72 0.45 -5.68 13.98
C ALA A 72 0.62 -5.73 15.50
N SER A 73 -0.28 -5.11 16.28
CA SER A 73 -0.23 -5.20 17.75
C SER A 73 -0.81 -6.50 18.32
N VAL A 74 -1.56 -7.25 17.53
CA VAL A 74 -2.27 -8.48 17.95
C VAL A 74 -1.89 -9.72 17.15
N ALA A 75 -1.28 -9.55 15.97
CA ALA A 75 -0.82 -10.63 15.12
C ALA A 75 0.70 -10.83 15.16
N ASP A 76 1.13 -12.08 15.02
CA ASP A 76 2.55 -12.43 14.96
C ASP A 76 3.16 -12.01 13.62
N SER A 77 2.35 -12.03 12.55
CA SER A 77 2.74 -11.59 11.22
C SER A 77 1.57 -10.94 10.49
N VAL A 78 1.81 -9.78 9.87
CA VAL A 78 0.83 -9.07 9.03
C VAL A 78 1.42 -8.89 7.64
N ILE A 79 0.79 -9.51 6.64
CA ILE A 79 1.14 -9.32 5.24
C ILE A 79 0.26 -8.20 4.70
N SER A 80 0.87 -7.14 4.18
CA SER A 80 0.14 -6.09 3.48
C SER A 80 0.97 -5.55 2.32
N HIS A 81 0.35 -4.72 1.52
CA HIS A 81 0.92 -4.27 0.27
C HIS A 81 1.25 -2.78 0.31
N PRO A 82 2.22 -2.34 -0.49
CA PRO A 82 2.45 -0.92 -0.66
C PRO A 82 1.51 -0.30 -1.65
N ASN A 83 1.49 -0.84 -2.87
CA ASN A 83 0.67 -0.43 -3.99
C ASN A 83 0.12 -1.76 -4.55
N ILE A 84 -1.21 -1.88 -4.73
CA ILE A 84 -1.83 -3.06 -5.36
C ILE A 84 -2.18 -2.72 -6.82
N PHE A 85 -1.89 -3.62 -7.76
CA PHE A 85 -2.43 -3.57 -9.12
C PHE A 85 -2.91 -4.97 -9.51
N HIS A 86 -4.12 -5.07 -10.04
CA HIS A 86 -4.61 -6.30 -10.66
C HIS A 86 -4.83 -6.13 -12.15
N TYR A 87 -4.31 -7.09 -12.91
CA TYR A 87 -4.64 -7.27 -14.32
C TYR A 87 -5.27 -8.65 -14.53
N THR A 88 -6.59 -8.69 -14.78
CA THR A 88 -7.25 -9.92 -15.21
C THR A 88 -6.90 -10.19 -16.68
N GLN A 89 -5.89 -11.04 -16.89
CA GLN A 89 -5.40 -11.60 -18.16
C GLN A 89 -4.84 -10.62 -19.20
N THR A 90 -3.56 -10.81 -19.52
CA THR A 90 -2.89 -10.25 -20.70
C THR A 90 -3.40 -10.97 -21.96
N LEU A 91 -4.08 -10.26 -22.86
CA LEU A 91 -4.01 -10.56 -24.29
C LEU A 91 -3.08 -9.51 -24.89
N GLU A 92 -1.86 -9.92 -25.23
CA GLU A 92 -0.93 -9.07 -25.94
C GLU A 92 -1.47 -8.90 -27.38
N LYS A 93 -2.05 -7.74 -27.66
CA LYS A 93 -2.39 -7.32 -29.02
C LYS A 93 -1.94 -5.87 -29.19
N ASP A 94 -0.98 -5.65 -30.08
CA ASP A 94 -0.53 -4.32 -30.51
C ASP A 94 0.04 -3.41 -29.40
N GLY A 95 0.66 -3.99 -28.36
CA GLY A 95 1.34 -3.22 -27.30
C GLY A 95 0.41 -2.45 -26.35
N ILE A 96 -0.89 -2.74 -26.38
CA ILE A 96 -1.89 -2.16 -25.49
C ILE A 96 -2.40 -3.25 -24.55
N TYR A 97 -2.30 -3.00 -23.25
CA TYR A 97 -2.88 -3.84 -22.22
C TYR A 97 -4.36 -3.44 -22.06
N CYS A 98 -5.33 -4.37 -22.23
CA CYS A 98 -6.76 -4.15 -21.84
C CYS A 98 -7.34 -5.25 -20.91
N THR A 99 -8.28 -4.89 -20.02
CA THR A 99 -8.93 -5.76 -19.01
C THR A 99 -9.99 -6.69 -19.62
N LYS A 100 -10.19 -7.89 -19.04
CA LYS A 100 -11.29 -8.80 -19.41
C LYS A 100 -12.52 -8.64 -18.51
N ASP A 101 -13.69 -8.56 -19.14
CA ASP A 101 -14.99 -8.66 -18.45
C ASP A 101 -15.15 -10.01 -17.74
N PHE A 102 -15.45 -10.02 -16.44
CA PHE A 102 -15.98 -11.19 -15.73
C PHE A 102 -17.49 -11.05 -15.51
N LYS A 103 -18.25 -12.13 -15.76
CA LYS A 103 -19.67 -12.25 -15.40
C LYS A 103 -19.80 -13.22 -14.23
N ILE A 104 -20.38 -12.75 -13.13
CA ILE A 104 -20.87 -13.61 -12.03
C ILE A 104 -22.37 -13.38 -11.92
N HIS A 105 -23.18 -14.44 -11.99
CA HIS A 105 -24.63 -14.44 -11.74
C HIS A 105 -25.42 -13.28 -12.36
N ASN A 106 -25.38 -13.13 -13.70
CA ASN A 106 -26.11 -12.10 -14.47
C ASN A 106 -25.73 -10.63 -14.19
N PHE A 107 -24.75 -10.37 -13.32
CA PHE A 107 -24.17 -9.04 -13.13
C PHE A 107 -22.80 -8.96 -13.80
N ARG A 108 -22.54 -7.84 -14.49
CA ARG A 108 -21.26 -7.52 -15.11
C ARG A 108 -20.48 -6.69 -14.09
N PHE A 109 -19.38 -7.22 -13.56
CA PHE A 109 -18.53 -6.52 -12.61
C PHE A 109 -17.18 -6.26 -13.26
N PHE A 110 -16.71 -5.00 -13.22
CA PHE A 110 -15.36 -4.64 -13.63
C PHE A 110 -14.41 -4.85 -12.45
N ILE A 111 -13.82 -6.04 -12.36
CA ILE A 111 -12.86 -6.35 -11.31
C ILE A 111 -11.47 -5.93 -11.80
N THR A 112 -11.14 -4.69 -11.49
CA THR A 112 -9.75 -4.24 -11.42
C THR A 112 -9.59 -3.66 -10.01
N ILE A 113 -8.59 -4.13 -9.28
CA ILE A 113 -8.19 -3.48 -8.04
C ILE A 113 -6.88 -2.76 -8.34
N GLU A 114 -6.92 -1.44 -8.37
CA GLU A 114 -5.75 -0.59 -8.47
C GLU A 114 -5.70 0.25 -7.19
N SER A 115 -4.64 0.09 -6.41
CA SER A 115 -4.49 0.60 -5.05
C SER A 115 -3.20 1.38 -4.87
N SER A 116 -3.30 2.63 -4.42
CA SER A 116 -2.22 3.31 -3.72
C SER A 116 -2.05 2.85 -2.27
N GLN A 117 -0.77 2.83 -1.88
CA GLN A 117 -0.18 3.28 -0.61
C GLN A 117 -0.85 2.87 0.72
N VAL A 118 -1.15 1.58 0.93
CA VAL A 118 -1.65 1.09 2.25
C VAL A 118 -0.61 1.24 3.36
N LEU A 119 0.64 0.89 3.05
CA LEU A 119 1.77 1.08 3.97
C LEU A 119 2.51 2.39 3.72
N ASN A 120 2.52 2.88 2.49
CA ASN A 120 3.25 4.08 2.13
C ASN A 120 2.48 5.31 2.64
N ALA A 121 3.16 6.22 3.33
CA ALA A 121 2.57 7.47 3.85
C ALA A 121 3.54 8.62 3.62
N ALA A 122 4.17 8.60 2.45
CA ALA A 122 5.34 9.41 2.10
C ALA A 122 6.42 9.45 3.20
N MET A 123 6.47 10.50 4.02
CA MET A 123 7.44 10.62 5.12
C MET A 123 6.94 10.10 6.48
N LEU A 124 5.65 9.82 6.63
CA LEU A 124 5.03 9.41 7.89
C LEU A 124 4.92 7.89 8.08
N TYR A 125 5.48 7.10 7.15
CA TYR A 125 5.56 5.66 7.34
C TYR A 125 6.60 5.31 8.40
N TRP A 126 6.17 4.52 9.38
CA TRP A 126 7.05 3.96 10.40
C TRP A 126 7.03 2.43 10.34
N PRO A 127 8.15 1.79 9.96
CA PRO A 127 8.25 0.34 9.84
C PRO A 127 7.82 -0.39 11.12
N MET A 128 7.12 -1.50 10.94
CA MET A 128 6.72 -2.41 12.00
C MET A 128 7.44 -3.75 11.79
N PRO A 129 8.07 -4.34 12.81
CA PRO A 129 8.96 -5.48 12.66
C PRO A 129 8.25 -6.76 12.17
N ASN A 130 6.94 -6.86 12.40
CA ASN A 130 6.10 -7.98 12.03
C ASN A 130 5.16 -7.70 10.84
N VAL A 131 5.41 -6.62 10.08
CA VAL A 131 4.64 -6.30 8.86
C VAL A 131 5.48 -6.60 7.63
N LEU A 132 5.00 -7.50 6.78
CA LEU A 132 5.63 -7.90 5.54
C LEU A 132 5.08 -7.07 4.37
N TYR A 133 5.99 -6.36 3.71
CA TYR A 133 5.73 -5.45 2.60
C TYR A 133 5.73 -6.21 1.26
N VAL A 134 4.55 -6.56 0.75
CA VAL A 134 4.38 -7.46 -0.41
C VAL A 134 3.64 -6.75 -1.54
N GLU A 135 4.27 -6.60 -2.69
CA GLU A 135 3.64 -5.99 -3.87
C GLU A 135 2.37 -6.76 -4.31
N GLY A 136 1.38 -6.07 -4.86
CA GLY A 136 0.05 -6.64 -5.14
C GLY A 136 0.05 -7.91 -6.00
N TYR A 137 0.81 -7.95 -7.09
CA TYR A 137 0.91 -9.16 -7.90
C TYR A 137 1.59 -10.31 -7.16
N ALA A 138 2.63 -10.03 -6.38
CA ALA A 138 3.24 -11.04 -5.52
C ALA A 138 2.25 -11.58 -4.49
N LEU A 139 1.40 -10.72 -3.92
CA LEU A 139 0.35 -11.09 -2.98
C LEU A 139 -0.67 -12.05 -3.62
N ASP A 140 -1.03 -11.82 -4.89
CA ASP A 140 -1.90 -12.74 -5.63
C ASP A 140 -1.28 -14.10 -5.86
N ARG A 141 -0.03 -14.12 -6.35
CA ARG A 141 0.69 -15.37 -6.59
C ARG A 141 0.89 -16.14 -5.29
N PHE A 142 1.10 -15.42 -4.18
CA PHE A 142 1.11 -15.99 -2.83
C PHE A 142 -0.26 -16.58 -2.48
N ALA A 143 -1.35 -15.81 -2.58
CA ALA A 143 -2.71 -16.24 -2.24
C ALA A 143 -3.13 -17.51 -3.00
N GLU A 144 -2.78 -17.62 -4.28
CA GLU A 144 -2.97 -18.78 -5.14
C GLU A 144 -2.11 -20.01 -4.77
N GLY A 145 -1.13 -19.85 -3.88
CA GLY A 145 -0.19 -20.91 -3.46
C GLY A 145 0.95 -21.17 -4.46
N LEU A 146 1.09 -20.32 -5.49
CA LEU A 146 2.16 -20.43 -6.48
C LEU A 146 3.50 -19.96 -5.89
N TRP A 147 3.46 -18.90 -5.08
CA TRP A 147 4.63 -18.31 -4.44
C TRP A 147 4.57 -18.46 -2.91
N ALA A 148 5.74 -18.51 -2.30
CA ALA A 148 5.96 -18.40 -0.86
C ALA A 148 6.72 -17.10 -0.57
N LEU A 149 6.51 -16.55 0.63
CA LEU A 149 7.20 -15.36 1.10
C LEU A 149 8.36 -15.78 2.01
N GLN A 150 9.56 -15.34 1.72
CA GLN A 150 10.73 -15.56 2.57
C GLN A 150 11.06 -14.26 3.30
N PRO A 151 10.73 -14.13 4.60
CA PRO A 151 11.19 -13.02 5.41
C PRO A 151 12.72 -12.92 5.35
N VAL A 152 13.21 -11.69 5.36
CA VAL A 152 14.62 -11.36 5.30
C VAL A 152 14.97 -10.40 6.43
N HIS A 153 16.20 -10.47 6.91
CA HIS A 153 16.70 -9.49 7.87
C HIS A 153 16.92 -8.12 7.20
N GLN A 154 17.43 -8.12 5.97
CA GLN A 154 17.70 -6.91 5.21
C GLN A 154 17.89 -7.23 3.72
N ASN A 155 17.31 -6.43 2.84
CA ASN A 155 17.52 -6.47 1.40
C ASN A 155 18.71 -5.59 0.96
N LYS A 156 19.22 -5.83 -0.24
CA LYS A 156 20.04 -4.87 -1.00
C LYS A 156 19.11 -4.14 -1.96
N VAL A 157 18.77 -2.91 -1.64
CA VAL A 157 17.81 -2.11 -2.42
C VAL A 157 18.56 -1.33 -3.51
N GLY A 158 18.16 -1.54 -4.77
CA GLY A 158 18.56 -0.74 -5.92
C GLY A 158 17.55 0.36 -6.24
N LEU A 159 18.00 1.50 -6.74
CA LEU A 159 17.15 2.63 -7.11
C LEU A 159 17.17 2.86 -8.62
N VAL A 160 16.02 2.75 -9.28
CA VAL A 160 15.87 3.15 -10.69
C VAL A 160 15.27 4.54 -10.74
N LEU A 161 15.94 5.46 -11.42
CA LEU A 161 15.46 6.83 -11.68
C LEU A 161 15.11 6.96 -13.16
N ASP A 162 13.90 7.38 -13.46
CA ASP A 162 13.49 7.67 -14.83
C ASP A 162 14.30 8.83 -15.43
N ALA A 163 14.80 8.65 -16.65
CA ALA A 163 15.49 9.69 -17.42
C ALA A 163 14.62 10.93 -17.69
N GLY A 164 13.30 10.80 -17.63
CA GLY A 164 12.36 11.93 -17.74
C GLY A 164 12.36 12.86 -16.52
N ILE A 165 12.98 12.48 -15.39
CA ILE A 165 13.01 13.30 -14.18
C ILE A 165 13.93 14.51 -14.39
N ALA A 166 13.40 15.71 -14.16
CA ALA A 166 14.18 16.95 -14.18
C ALA A 166 15.36 16.90 -13.21
N GLU A 167 16.48 17.54 -13.56
CA GLU A 167 17.74 17.43 -12.82
C GLU A 167 17.60 17.76 -11.33
N GLU A 168 16.94 18.86 -10.98
CA GLU A 168 16.73 19.26 -9.58
C GLU A 168 15.92 18.22 -8.81
N LEU A 169 14.84 17.71 -9.41
CA LEU A 169 13.99 16.70 -8.79
C LEU A 169 14.76 15.37 -8.62
N ARG A 170 15.60 15.00 -9.59
CA ARG A 170 16.48 13.83 -9.50
C ARG A 170 17.48 13.96 -8.35
N ILE A 171 18.10 15.14 -8.19
CA ILE A 171 19.00 15.43 -7.06
C ILE A 171 18.27 15.26 -5.73
N ARG A 172 17.02 15.72 -5.62
CA ARG A 172 16.21 15.55 -4.40
C ARG A 172 15.96 14.09 -4.05
N HIS A 173 15.71 13.21 -5.03
CA HIS A 173 15.56 11.77 -4.80
C HIS A 173 16.88 11.12 -4.37
N LEU A 174 18.01 11.53 -4.95
CA LEU A 174 19.34 11.06 -4.52
C LEU A 174 19.66 11.51 -3.09
N GLN A 175 19.32 12.76 -2.73
CA GLN A 175 19.46 13.25 -1.35
C GLN A 175 18.62 12.44 -0.35
N VAL A 176 17.45 11.93 -0.76
CA VAL A 176 16.65 11.03 0.08
C VAL A 176 17.32 9.66 0.25
N ALA A 177 17.92 9.12 -0.80
CA ALA A 177 18.71 7.89 -0.70
C ALA A 177 19.89 8.06 0.29
N ASP A 178 20.63 9.16 0.19
CA ASP A 178 21.73 9.47 1.11
C ASP A 178 21.25 9.72 2.55
N ALA A 179 20.18 10.49 2.72
CA ALA A 179 19.61 10.80 4.04
C ALA A 179 19.08 9.55 4.74
N THR A 180 18.38 8.67 4.02
CA THR A 180 17.84 7.43 4.61
C THR A 180 18.96 6.43 4.94
N ARG A 181 20.03 6.37 4.13
CA ARG A 181 21.24 5.62 4.50
C ARG A 181 21.87 6.15 5.79
N ALA A 182 22.06 7.47 5.88
CA ALA A 182 22.75 8.10 6.99
C ALA A 182 21.95 8.12 8.30
N SER A 183 20.64 8.38 8.23
CA SER A 183 19.81 8.60 9.43
C SER A 183 19.01 7.37 9.85
N LEU A 184 18.62 6.51 8.91
CA LEU A 184 17.79 5.32 9.18
C LEU A 184 18.55 4.00 8.99
N GLY A 185 19.77 4.04 8.44
CA GLY A 185 20.55 2.84 8.15
C GLY A 185 19.97 1.98 7.03
N LEU A 186 19.18 2.58 6.11
CA LEU A 186 18.54 1.81 5.04
C LEU A 186 19.57 1.29 4.01
N PRO A 187 19.36 0.07 3.48
CA PRO A 187 20.33 -0.62 2.63
C PRO A 187 20.20 -0.22 1.15
N VAL A 188 20.26 1.06 0.84
CA VAL A 188 20.24 1.55 -0.55
C VAL A 188 21.63 1.46 -1.14
N HIS A 189 21.87 0.58 -2.10
CA HIS A 189 23.22 0.21 -2.54
C HIS A 189 23.71 0.94 -3.79
N GLU A 190 22.87 0.99 -4.83
CA GLU A 190 23.23 1.56 -6.12
C GLU A 190 21.98 2.15 -6.78
N TYR A 191 22.20 3.16 -7.63
CA TYR A 191 21.16 3.69 -8.49
C TYR A 191 21.55 3.62 -9.96
N ILE A 192 20.54 3.57 -10.83
CA ILE A 192 20.70 3.67 -12.28
C ILE A 192 19.65 4.61 -12.84
N VAL A 193 19.99 5.33 -13.90
CA VAL A 193 19.02 6.11 -14.68
C VAL A 193 18.57 5.27 -15.87
N THR A 194 17.28 5.26 -16.18
CA THR A 194 16.78 4.58 -17.39
C THR A 194 17.44 5.16 -18.65
N ASP A 195 17.60 4.37 -19.71
CA ASP A 195 18.24 4.83 -20.94
C ASP A 195 17.30 5.65 -21.85
N THR A 196 16.01 5.66 -21.54
CA THR A 196 14.97 6.44 -22.21
C THR A 196 13.95 6.87 -21.16
N PRO A 197 13.36 8.08 -21.26
CA PRO A 197 12.25 8.47 -20.40
C PRO A 197 11.13 7.42 -20.43
N LEU A 198 10.47 7.15 -19.32
CA LEU A 198 9.39 6.15 -19.29
C LEU A 198 8.11 6.65 -19.99
N GLU A 199 7.93 7.98 -20.03
CA GLU A 199 6.75 8.67 -20.55
C GLU A 199 5.46 8.09 -19.97
N VAL A 200 5.23 8.39 -18.69
CA VAL A 200 4.01 8.01 -17.97
C VAL A 200 2.81 8.76 -18.55
N GLU A 201 1.75 8.03 -18.86
CA GLU A 201 0.42 8.56 -19.16
C GLU A 201 -0.58 8.00 -18.14
N LYS A 202 -1.47 8.84 -17.64
CA LYS A 202 -2.51 8.50 -16.66
C LYS A 202 -3.87 9.04 -17.10
N TRP A 203 -4.94 8.31 -16.83
CA TRP A 203 -6.31 8.71 -17.14
C TRP A 203 -7.32 7.99 -16.24
N VAL A 204 -8.55 8.48 -16.21
CA VAL A 204 -9.67 7.79 -15.57
C VAL A 204 -10.42 6.98 -16.62
N ASP A 205 -10.62 5.68 -16.38
CA ASP A 205 -11.44 4.86 -17.26
C ASP A 205 -12.91 5.32 -17.18
N PRO A 206 -13.55 5.71 -18.30
CA PRO A 206 -14.90 6.29 -18.26
C PRO A 206 -16.00 5.27 -17.93
N LYS A 207 -15.73 3.97 -18.00
CA LYS A 207 -16.70 2.90 -17.67
C LYS A 207 -16.59 2.48 -16.22
N SER A 208 -15.37 2.35 -15.72
CA SER A 208 -15.11 1.90 -14.35
C SER A 208 -14.91 3.06 -13.38
N GLY A 209 -14.60 4.27 -13.85
CA GLY A 209 -14.25 5.40 -13.00
C GLY A 209 -12.88 5.26 -12.31
N GLN A 210 -12.11 4.22 -12.59
CA GLN A 210 -10.83 3.98 -11.93
C GLN A 210 -9.70 4.77 -12.59
N ALA A 211 -8.78 5.29 -11.78
CA ALA A 211 -7.52 5.81 -12.27
C ALA A 211 -6.66 4.65 -12.81
N THR A 212 -6.13 4.80 -14.01
CA THR A 212 -5.27 3.81 -14.67
C THR A 212 -4.29 4.53 -15.61
N GLY A 213 -3.45 3.79 -16.32
CA GLY A 213 -2.58 4.42 -17.31
C GLY A 213 -1.59 3.47 -18.00
N ARG A 214 -0.46 4.02 -18.46
CA ARG A 214 0.64 3.25 -19.07
C ARG A 214 1.98 3.96 -18.98
N ILE A 215 3.05 3.20 -19.23
CA ILE A 215 4.38 3.73 -19.59
C ILE A 215 4.67 3.38 -21.04
N LYS A 216 5.19 4.31 -21.84
CA LYS A 216 5.48 4.04 -23.26
C LYS A 216 6.73 3.20 -23.47
N HIS A 217 7.69 3.28 -22.55
CA HIS A 217 9.00 2.64 -22.71
C HIS A 217 9.30 1.59 -21.62
N PRO A 218 8.46 0.54 -21.44
CA PRO A 218 8.66 -0.48 -20.41
C PRO A 218 9.97 -1.24 -20.55
N GLY A 219 10.47 -1.41 -21.78
CA GLY A 219 11.77 -2.04 -22.03
C GLY A 219 12.95 -1.29 -21.40
N SER A 220 12.87 0.04 -21.29
CA SER A 220 13.90 0.85 -20.63
C SER A 220 13.97 0.56 -19.14
N LEU A 221 12.81 0.50 -18.48
CA LEU A 221 12.69 0.09 -17.08
C LEU A 221 13.26 -1.31 -16.86
N LEU A 222 12.86 -2.30 -17.67
CA LEU A 222 13.34 -3.68 -17.52
C LEU A 222 14.86 -3.78 -17.70
N ARG A 223 15.45 -3.08 -18.67
CA ARG A 223 16.93 -3.05 -18.85
C ARG A 223 17.65 -2.45 -17.64
N ALA A 224 17.11 -1.36 -17.08
CA ALA A 224 17.66 -0.71 -15.90
C ALA A 224 17.65 -1.66 -14.68
N VAL A 225 16.51 -2.29 -14.40
CA VAL A 225 16.38 -3.28 -13.31
C VAL A 225 17.29 -4.48 -13.52
N GLN A 226 17.33 -5.01 -14.74
CA GLN A 226 18.18 -6.15 -15.08
C GLN A 226 19.65 -5.83 -14.81
N THR A 227 20.09 -4.61 -15.15
CA THR A 227 21.46 -4.15 -14.92
C THR A 227 21.81 -4.06 -13.44
N LEU A 228 20.94 -3.46 -12.62
CA LEU A 228 21.14 -3.42 -11.16
C LEU A 228 21.21 -4.82 -10.56
N ARG A 229 20.30 -5.71 -10.98
CA ARG A 229 20.26 -7.09 -10.47
C ARG A 229 21.55 -7.84 -10.77
N ASP A 230 22.04 -7.75 -12.00
CA ASP A 230 23.17 -8.56 -12.45
C ASP A 230 24.53 -7.97 -12.02
N ARG A 231 24.68 -6.65 -12.02
CA ARG A 231 25.95 -5.99 -11.69
C ARG A 231 26.13 -5.76 -10.20
N SER A 232 25.05 -5.39 -9.52
CA SER A 232 25.07 -4.91 -8.14
C SER A 232 24.49 -5.93 -7.16
N MET A 233 23.95 -7.04 -7.67
CA MET A 233 23.33 -8.11 -6.90
C MET A 233 22.23 -7.58 -5.96
N VAL A 234 21.49 -6.55 -6.39
CA VAL A 234 20.31 -6.07 -5.66
C VAL A 234 19.23 -7.12 -5.69
N ASN A 235 18.50 -7.24 -4.58
CA ASN A 235 17.40 -8.20 -4.43
C ASN A 235 16.07 -7.52 -4.09
N ALA A 236 16.01 -6.18 -4.10
CA ALA A 236 14.79 -5.39 -4.06
C ALA A 236 15.02 -4.10 -4.85
N VAL A 237 13.97 -3.53 -5.45
CA VAL A 237 14.09 -2.34 -6.30
C VAL A 237 13.05 -1.28 -5.97
N ALA A 238 13.50 -0.05 -5.77
CA ALA A 238 12.65 1.13 -5.79
C ALA A 238 12.70 1.75 -7.20
N VAL A 239 11.54 2.04 -7.79
CA VAL A 239 11.44 2.75 -9.07
C VAL A 239 10.87 4.13 -8.83
N VAL A 240 11.54 5.15 -9.34
CA VAL A 240 11.05 6.52 -9.37
C VAL A 240 10.78 6.90 -10.81
N ALA A 241 9.52 7.09 -11.18
CA ALA A 241 9.12 7.51 -12.52
C ALA A 241 8.67 8.97 -12.55
N ARG A 242 8.95 9.68 -13.64
CA ARG A 242 8.41 11.02 -13.86
C ARG A 242 6.95 10.90 -14.29
N PHE A 243 6.06 11.44 -13.48
CA PHE A 243 4.65 11.57 -13.83
C PHE A 243 4.38 12.91 -14.52
N PRO A 244 3.38 13.02 -15.40
CA PRO A 244 2.94 14.31 -15.91
C PRO A 244 2.42 15.16 -14.74
N ASP A 245 2.72 16.46 -14.79
CA ASP A 245 2.14 17.43 -13.86
C ASP A 245 0.64 17.55 -14.13
N ASP A 246 -0.15 17.57 -13.07
CA ASP A 246 -1.59 17.73 -13.15
C ASP A 246 -1.98 19.20 -13.31
N ASP A 247 -3.09 19.45 -14.00
CA ASP A 247 -3.77 20.75 -13.94
C ASP A 247 -4.31 20.96 -12.52
N VAL A 248 -4.28 22.21 -12.03
CA VAL A 248 -4.61 22.55 -10.63
C VAL A 248 -6.01 22.06 -10.22
N ASP A 249 -6.96 22.10 -11.15
CA ASP A 249 -8.34 21.69 -10.93
C ASP A 249 -8.51 20.16 -10.74
N ASP A 250 -7.62 19.35 -11.34
CA ASP A 250 -7.71 17.87 -11.31
C ASP A 250 -7.27 17.28 -9.96
N VAL A 251 -6.38 17.97 -9.22
CA VAL A 251 -5.83 17.49 -7.94
C VAL A 251 -6.62 18.01 -6.74
N ASP A 252 -7.37 19.09 -6.90
CA ASP A 252 -8.04 19.76 -5.79
C ASP A 252 -9.14 18.91 -5.13
N GLU A 253 -9.85 18.09 -5.90
CA GLU A 253 -10.84 17.16 -5.32
C GLU A 253 -10.16 16.09 -4.46
N TYR A 254 -9.09 15.47 -4.96
CA TYR A 254 -8.33 14.47 -4.22
C TYR A 254 -7.76 15.08 -2.93
N ARG A 255 -7.06 16.23 -3.04
CA ARG A 255 -6.46 16.93 -1.90
C ARG A 255 -7.50 17.34 -0.85
N GLN A 256 -8.75 17.58 -1.24
CA GLN A 256 -9.87 17.88 -0.34
C GLN A 256 -10.59 16.65 0.23
N GLY A 257 -10.17 15.42 -0.09
CA GLY A 257 -10.80 14.23 0.44
C GLY A 257 -11.98 13.70 -0.40
N LYS A 258 -12.18 14.22 -1.61
CA LYS A 258 -13.38 13.98 -2.44
C LYS A 258 -13.09 13.28 -3.76
N GLY A 259 -11.86 13.38 -4.26
CA GLY A 259 -11.43 12.83 -5.54
C GLY A 259 -10.74 11.49 -5.42
N ILE A 260 -10.21 11.03 -6.55
CA ILE A 260 -9.40 9.81 -6.66
C ILE A 260 -7.93 10.11 -6.83
N ASP A 261 -7.10 9.19 -6.36
CA ASP A 261 -5.68 9.19 -6.66
C ASP A 261 -5.47 8.79 -8.12
N LEU A 262 -5.09 9.77 -8.96
CA LEU A 262 -4.81 9.57 -10.39
C LEU A 262 -3.47 8.85 -10.65
N LEU A 263 -2.60 8.76 -9.64
CA LEU A 263 -1.27 8.16 -9.77
C LEU A 263 -1.33 6.65 -9.55
N ALA A 264 -2.14 6.22 -8.59
CA ALA A 264 -2.23 4.86 -8.06
C ALA A 264 -2.14 3.76 -9.12
N GLY A 265 -2.92 3.88 -10.19
CA GLY A 265 -2.96 2.87 -11.25
C GLY A 265 -1.61 2.67 -11.94
N VAL A 266 -0.94 3.75 -12.34
CA VAL A 266 0.36 3.65 -13.02
C VAL A 266 1.47 3.24 -12.07
N GLU A 267 1.46 3.71 -10.82
CA GLU A 267 2.45 3.28 -9.82
C GLU A 267 2.48 1.76 -9.70
N ALA A 268 1.28 1.18 -9.70
CA ALA A 268 1.07 -0.22 -9.49
C ALA A 268 1.34 -1.02 -10.78
N ILE A 269 1.11 -0.47 -11.99
CA ILE A 269 1.64 -1.00 -13.27
C ILE A 269 3.16 -1.15 -13.24
N ILE A 270 3.86 -0.12 -12.75
CA ILE A 270 5.32 -0.08 -12.74
C ILE A 270 5.89 -1.18 -11.82
N SER A 271 5.42 -1.27 -10.58
CA SER A 271 5.87 -2.31 -9.65
C SER A 271 5.48 -3.71 -10.13
N HIS A 272 4.26 -3.88 -10.64
CA HIS A 272 3.76 -5.14 -11.19
C HIS A 272 4.68 -5.65 -12.32
N LEU A 273 5.04 -4.78 -13.27
CA LEU A 273 5.91 -5.14 -14.40
C LEU A 273 7.25 -5.70 -13.92
N VAL A 274 7.86 -5.05 -12.92
CA VAL A 274 9.14 -5.47 -12.34
C VAL A 274 9.01 -6.79 -11.58
N VAL A 275 8.02 -6.91 -10.69
CA VAL A 275 7.81 -8.12 -9.88
C VAL A 275 7.49 -9.32 -10.77
N LYS A 276 6.61 -9.14 -11.77
CA LYS A 276 6.25 -10.20 -12.71
C LYS A 276 7.46 -10.71 -13.50
N HIS A 277 8.33 -9.80 -13.95
CA HIS A 277 9.47 -10.16 -14.78
C HIS A 277 10.65 -10.74 -13.97
N PHE A 278 11.01 -10.10 -12.86
CA PHE A 278 12.22 -10.42 -12.10
C PHE A 278 11.99 -11.24 -10.84
N ARG A 279 10.75 -11.28 -10.32
CA ARG A 279 10.36 -11.96 -9.07
C ARG A 279 11.19 -11.53 -7.85
N ILE A 280 11.50 -10.24 -7.80
CA ILE A 280 12.09 -9.58 -6.63
C ILE A 280 11.12 -8.50 -6.13
N PRO A 281 11.13 -8.15 -4.83
CA PRO A 281 10.34 -7.06 -4.30
C PRO A 281 10.57 -5.76 -5.07
N CYS A 282 9.48 -5.11 -5.44
CA CYS A 282 9.50 -3.80 -6.08
C CYS A 282 8.42 -2.90 -5.48
N ALA A 283 8.75 -1.62 -5.34
CA ALA A 283 7.77 -0.57 -5.07
C ALA A 283 8.15 0.70 -5.81
N HIS A 284 7.18 1.60 -5.90
CA HIS A 284 7.25 2.79 -6.73
C HIS A 284 7.05 4.06 -5.89
N ALA A 285 7.75 5.13 -6.25
CA ALA A 285 7.49 6.50 -5.79
C ALA A 285 7.36 7.43 -7.00
N PRO A 286 6.36 8.32 -7.08
CA PRO A 286 6.21 9.23 -8.19
C PRO A 286 7.15 10.42 -8.04
N ALA A 287 7.80 10.82 -9.13
CA ALA A 287 8.48 12.11 -9.24
C ALA A 287 7.53 13.13 -9.85
N LEU A 288 7.09 14.06 -9.00
CA LEU A 288 6.18 15.16 -9.32
C LEU A 288 6.78 16.49 -8.85
N LEU A 289 6.37 17.59 -9.47
CA LEU A 289 6.58 18.90 -8.88
C LEU A 289 5.65 19.06 -7.66
N PRO A 290 6.11 19.71 -6.59
CA PRO A 290 5.26 19.98 -5.45
C PRO A 290 4.07 20.84 -5.89
N PRO A 291 2.83 20.50 -5.48
CA PRO A 291 1.68 21.33 -5.79
C PRO A 291 1.79 22.69 -5.07
N PRO A 292 1.06 23.72 -5.54
CA PRO A 292 0.95 24.98 -4.83
C PRO A 292 0.42 24.78 -3.40
N LEU A 293 0.91 25.61 -2.47
CA LEU A 293 0.43 25.63 -1.09
C LEU A 293 -1.08 25.90 -1.04
N THR A 294 -1.81 25.07 -0.28
CA THR A 294 -3.24 25.26 -0.01
C THR A 294 -3.50 25.37 1.49
N GLN A 295 -4.48 26.20 1.86
CA GLN A 295 -4.98 26.29 3.24
C GLN A 295 -6.09 25.26 3.52
N SER A 296 -6.70 24.71 2.47
CA SER A 296 -7.83 23.78 2.57
C SER A 296 -7.38 22.38 2.13
N LEU A 297 -6.74 21.67 3.05
CA LEU A 297 -6.19 20.33 2.84
C LEU A 297 -6.90 19.29 3.71
N CYS A 298 -7.23 18.14 3.14
CA CYS A 298 -7.73 17.01 3.90
C CYS A 298 -6.61 16.41 4.78
N PRO A 299 -6.86 16.10 6.06
CA PRO A 299 -5.86 15.44 6.89
C PRO A 299 -5.31 14.12 6.32
N LYS A 300 -6.08 13.44 5.47
CA LYS A 300 -5.67 12.17 4.82
C LYS A 300 -4.62 12.34 3.73
N SER A 301 -4.66 13.45 2.98
CA SER A 301 -3.67 13.78 1.94
C SER A 301 -2.45 14.54 2.49
N ALA A 302 -2.49 14.97 3.75
CA ALA A 302 -1.42 15.79 4.34
C ALA A 302 -0.06 15.11 4.40
N ALA A 303 -0.02 13.78 4.52
CA ALA A 303 1.24 13.03 4.49
C ALA A 303 1.98 13.21 3.14
N GLU A 304 1.23 13.23 2.04
CA GLU A 304 1.73 13.38 0.68
C GLU A 304 2.23 14.80 0.41
N GLU A 305 1.49 15.81 0.87
CA GLU A 305 1.88 17.23 0.76
C GLU A 305 3.19 17.53 1.48
N LEU A 306 3.41 16.91 2.64
CA LEU A 306 4.67 17.04 3.36
C LEU A 306 5.79 16.25 2.68
N GLY A 307 5.42 15.15 2.01
CA GLY A 307 6.27 14.14 1.41
C GLY A 307 6.87 14.46 0.05
N TYR A 308 7.74 15.47 -0.05
CA TYR A 308 8.29 16.00 -1.31
C TYR A 308 8.70 14.98 -2.41
N THR A 309 9.20 13.80 -2.06
CA THR A 309 9.62 12.77 -3.04
C THR A 309 8.86 11.46 -2.94
N PHE A 310 8.02 11.27 -1.91
CA PHE A 310 7.36 10.00 -1.56
C PHE A 310 8.28 8.79 -1.26
N LEU A 311 9.56 8.86 -1.67
CA LEU A 311 10.55 7.80 -1.65
C LEU A 311 10.93 7.25 -0.25
N PRO A 312 10.90 8.02 0.87
CA PRO A 312 11.33 7.48 2.17
C PRO A 312 10.58 6.23 2.62
N CYS A 313 9.24 6.22 2.51
CA CYS A 313 8.44 5.06 2.89
C CYS A 313 8.69 3.84 2.01
N VAL A 314 8.91 4.05 0.72
CA VAL A 314 9.23 3.00 -0.26
C VAL A 314 10.54 2.31 0.10
N LEU A 315 11.59 3.08 0.37
CA LEU A 315 12.88 2.54 0.78
C LEU A 315 12.78 1.80 2.13
N ALA A 316 12.04 2.35 3.08
CA ALA A 316 11.87 1.75 4.41
C ALA A 316 11.10 0.42 4.34
N GLY A 317 10.08 0.33 3.50
CA GLY A 317 9.33 -0.91 3.26
C GLY A 317 10.16 -1.96 2.53
N LEU A 318 10.85 -1.57 1.46
CA LEU A 318 11.70 -2.48 0.68
C LEU A 318 12.92 -2.98 1.44
N ALA A 319 13.38 -2.26 2.47
CA ALA A 319 14.51 -2.70 3.29
C ALA A 319 14.32 -4.11 3.88
N ASN A 320 13.07 -4.48 4.23
CA ASN A 320 12.74 -5.76 4.85
C ASN A 320 11.64 -6.54 4.11
N ALA A 321 11.26 -6.10 2.91
CA ALA A 321 10.26 -6.80 2.09
C ALA A 321 10.68 -8.27 1.86
N PRO A 322 9.78 -9.25 2.06
CA PRO A 322 10.12 -10.66 1.91
C PRO A 322 10.46 -10.99 0.45
N GLN A 323 11.37 -11.94 0.25
CA GLN A 323 11.70 -12.45 -1.08
C GLN A 323 10.64 -13.44 -1.57
N TYR A 324 10.46 -13.53 -2.88
CA TYR A 324 9.43 -14.38 -3.49
C TYR A 324 10.04 -15.70 -3.98
N LEU A 325 9.61 -16.81 -3.38
CA LEU A 325 10.06 -18.15 -3.73
C LEU A 325 8.98 -18.88 -4.52
N LYS A 326 9.36 -19.71 -5.48
CA LYS A 326 8.42 -20.66 -6.10
C LYS A 326 8.07 -21.74 -5.08
N SER A 327 6.86 -22.29 -5.20
CA SER A 327 6.36 -23.39 -4.36
C SER A 327 7.29 -24.61 -4.27
N GLU A 328 8.14 -24.83 -5.29
CA GLU A 328 9.09 -25.96 -5.35
C GLU A 328 10.44 -25.66 -4.66
N SER A 329 10.76 -24.38 -4.42
CA SER A 329 12.05 -23.92 -3.89
C SER A 329 11.96 -23.49 -2.42
N ARG A 330 11.05 -24.10 -1.66
CA ARG A 330 10.77 -23.72 -0.27
C ARG A 330 11.97 -23.99 0.63
N THR A 331 12.22 -23.04 1.52
CA THR A 331 13.24 -23.11 2.56
C THR A 331 12.57 -23.02 3.94
N ASN A 332 13.27 -23.46 4.99
CA ASN A 332 12.76 -23.31 6.35
C ASN A 332 12.47 -21.83 6.66
N GLY A 333 11.30 -21.57 7.26
CA GLY A 333 10.88 -20.22 7.65
C GLY A 333 10.21 -19.41 6.53
N CYS A 334 9.93 -20.00 5.36
CA CYS A 334 9.07 -19.36 4.38
C CYS A 334 7.60 -19.45 4.82
N ILE A 335 6.84 -18.39 4.56
CA ILE A 335 5.39 -18.31 4.79
C ILE A 335 4.71 -18.73 3.49
N VAL A 336 3.78 -19.67 3.59
CA VAL A 336 2.91 -20.09 2.49
C VAL A 336 1.49 -19.66 2.76
N ALA A 337 0.66 -19.59 1.72
CA ALA A 337 -0.68 -19.06 1.89
C ALA A 337 -1.65 -19.97 2.67
N SER A 338 -1.23 -21.19 3.05
CA SER A 338 -1.96 -22.02 4.03
C SER A 338 -1.65 -21.64 5.49
N ASP A 339 -0.63 -20.81 5.71
CA ASP A 339 -0.25 -20.31 7.03
C ASP A 339 -1.12 -19.12 7.44
N VAL A 340 -1.77 -18.44 6.48
CA VAL A 340 -2.69 -17.31 6.70
C VAL A 340 -3.96 -17.78 7.39
N ASP A 341 -4.26 -17.18 8.54
CA ASP A 341 -5.42 -17.50 9.37
C ASP A 341 -6.60 -16.54 9.13
N SER A 342 -6.31 -15.30 8.73
CA SER A 342 -7.33 -14.29 8.43
C SER A 342 -6.96 -13.35 7.28
N VAL A 343 -7.99 -12.85 6.59
CA VAL A 343 -7.88 -11.83 5.56
C VAL A 343 -8.80 -10.67 5.92
N ILE A 344 -8.25 -9.45 6.00
CA ILE A 344 -8.96 -8.21 6.32
C ILE A 344 -9.05 -7.38 5.06
N LEU A 345 -10.26 -6.93 4.75
CA LEU A 345 -10.54 -6.10 3.60
C LEU A 345 -11.84 -5.31 3.77
N PRO A 346 -12.06 -4.21 3.04
CA PRO A 346 -13.35 -3.54 3.02
C PRO A 346 -14.49 -4.44 2.51
N ALA A 347 -15.69 -4.30 3.07
CA ALA A 347 -16.87 -5.15 2.77
C ALA A 347 -17.29 -5.19 1.29
N ASN A 348 -16.91 -4.16 0.56
CA ASN A 348 -17.23 -3.82 -0.82
C ASN A 348 -15.99 -3.93 -1.74
N ALA A 349 -14.96 -4.67 -1.32
CA ALA A 349 -13.68 -4.81 -2.01
C ALA A 349 -13.30 -6.28 -2.29
N CYS A 350 -14.29 -7.15 -2.51
CA CYS A 350 -14.07 -8.60 -2.40
C CYS A 350 -13.69 -9.30 -3.71
N GLY A 351 -13.66 -8.59 -4.84
CA GLY A 351 -13.51 -9.21 -6.15
C GLY A 351 -12.07 -9.48 -6.59
N GLY A 352 -11.05 -8.98 -5.89
CA GLY A 352 -9.64 -9.12 -6.30
C GLY A 352 -9.15 -10.57 -6.37
N ASP A 353 -8.20 -10.86 -7.26
CA ASP A 353 -7.71 -12.23 -7.48
C ASP A 353 -7.15 -12.86 -6.20
N GLY A 354 -6.38 -12.12 -5.40
CA GLY A 354 -5.88 -12.60 -4.11
C GLY A 354 -7.02 -12.96 -3.15
N VAL A 355 -8.07 -12.14 -3.07
CA VAL A 355 -9.25 -12.40 -2.24
C VAL A 355 -9.97 -13.66 -2.71
N LEU A 356 -10.23 -13.75 -4.03
CA LEU A 356 -10.87 -14.90 -4.64
C LEU A 356 -10.04 -16.18 -4.47
N ALA A 357 -8.71 -16.08 -4.54
CA ALA A 357 -7.80 -17.20 -4.32
C ALA A 357 -7.82 -17.67 -2.87
N PHE A 358 -7.84 -16.77 -1.89
CA PHE A 358 -8.02 -17.13 -0.48
C PHE A 358 -9.40 -17.74 -0.21
N ALA A 359 -10.46 -17.22 -0.83
CA ALA A 359 -11.83 -17.70 -0.65
C ALA A 359 -12.06 -19.10 -1.26
N ASN A 360 -11.48 -19.39 -2.43
CA ASN A 360 -11.70 -20.63 -3.17
C ASN A 360 -10.84 -21.82 -2.71
N LYS A 361 -10.09 -21.71 -1.60
CA LYS A 361 -9.24 -22.81 -1.12
C LYS A 361 -10.06 -24.01 -0.66
N LYS A 362 -9.75 -25.18 -1.23
CA LYS A 362 -10.36 -26.49 -0.92
C LYS A 362 -9.63 -27.28 0.19
N THR A 363 -8.55 -26.75 0.76
CA THR A 363 -7.72 -27.47 1.75
C THR A 363 -7.35 -26.59 2.94
N LYS A 364 -7.57 -27.13 4.16
CA LYS A 364 -7.63 -26.45 5.48
C LYS A 364 -8.74 -25.39 5.54
N ALA A 365 -9.23 -25.09 6.74
CA ALA A 365 -10.30 -24.11 6.95
C ALA A 365 -9.92 -22.81 6.23
N SER A 366 -10.78 -22.35 5.32
CA SER A 366 -10.58 -21.07 4.62
C SER A 366 -10.30 -19.98 5.65
N PRO A 367 -9.38 -19.04 5.37
CA PRO A 367 -9.08 -17.97 6.31
C PRO A 367 -10.35 -17.21 6.69
N PHE A 368 -10.43 -16.74 7.93
CA PHE A 368 -11.56 -15.92 8.35
C PHE A 368 -11.49 -14.56 7.66
N PHE A 369 -12.55 -14.20 6.95
CA PHE A 369 -12.67 -12.89 6.35
C PHE A 369 -13.28 -11.92 7.35
N PHE A 370 -12.55 -10.84 7.63
CA PHE A 370 -13.07 -9.72 8.40
C PHE A 370 -13.38 -8.58 7.45
N PHE A 371 -14.66 -8.26 7.35
CA PHE A 371 -15.11 -7.13 6.58
C PHE A 371 -15.31 -5.95 7.48
N TYR A 372 -14.77 -4.83 7.05
CA TYR A 372 -15.03 -3.56 7.69
C TYR A 372 -16.10 -2.79 6.94
N HIS A 373 -17.13 -2.33 7.66
CA HIS A 373 -18.14 -1.46 7.07
C HIS A 373 -17.62 -0.02 7.02
N PHE A 374 -17.63 0.56 5.83
CA PHE A 374 -17.40 1.98 5.67
C PHE A 374 -18.47 2.61 4.79
N SER A 375 -18.81 3.85 5.13
CA SER A 375 -19.71 4.70 4.36
C SER A 375 -19.04 5.08 3.04
N TYR A 376 -19.67 4.62 1.95
CA TYR A 376 -19.33 4.85 0.54
C TYR A 376 -18.01 4.19 0.11
N ILE A 377 -18.10 3.20 -0.79
CA ILE A 377 -17.24 3.03 -1.97
C ILE A 377 -18.24 2.99 -3.11
N LEU A 378 -18.05 3.78 -4.16
CA LEU A 378 -18.95 3.72 -5.30
C LEU A 378 -18.73 2.38 -6.02
N PHE A 379 -19.79 1.57 -6.05
CA PHE A 379 -20.01 0.31 -6.74
C PHE A 379 -19.02 -0.07 -7.87
N LEU A 380 -18.00 -0.89 -7.58
CA LEU A 380 -17.20 -1.55 -8.64
C LEU A 380 -16.80 -3.00 -8.35
N GLN A 381 -16.95 -3.51 -7.13
CA GLN A 381 -16.63 -4.89 -6.79
C GLN A 381 -17.88 -5.60 -6.22
N PRO A 382 -18.03 -6.92 -6.42
CA PRO A 382 -19.11 -7.66 -5.79
C PRO A 382 -18.94 -7.58 -4.26
N PRO A 383 -19.99 -7.24 -3.51
CA PRO A 383 -19.96 -7.28 -2.06
C PRO A 383 -19.81 -8.72 -1.56
N TYR A 384 -19.34 -8.91 -0.34
CA TYR A 384 -19.06 -10.25 0.22
C TYR A 384 -20.22 -11.24 0.11
N PHE A 385 -21.47 -10.77 0.24
CA PHE A 385 -22.67 -11.60 0.12
C PHE A 385 -22.91 -12.13 -1.30
N ALA A 386 -22.37 -11.48 -2.33
CA ALA A 386 -22.45 -11.96 -3.71
C ALA A 386 -21.43 -13.08 -4.01
N LEU A 387 -20.45 -13.31 -3.12
CA LEU A 387 -19.37 -14.29 -3.31
C LEU A 387 -19.44 -15.50 -2.35
N ALA A 388 -20.48 -15.59 -1.52
CA ALA A 388 -20.68 -16.67 -0.53
C ALA A 388 -19.46 -16.91 0.40
N ILE A 389 -18.72 -15.85 0.72
CA ILE A 389 -17.55 -15.89 1.60
C ILE A 389 -18.01 -15.91 3.06
N ASN A 390 -17.58 -16.91 3.84
CA ASN A 390 -17.79 -16.94 5.29
C ASN A 390 -17.00 -15.80 5.95
N CYS A 391 -17.69 -14.92 6.68
CA CYS A 391 -17.07 -13.72 7.21
C CYS A 391 -17.66 -13.21 8.51
N ILE A 392 -16.89 -12.39 9.21
CA ILE A 392 -17.32 -11.57 10.34
C ILE A 392 -17.27 -10.11 9.87
N ILE A 393 -18.38 -9.39 10.05
CA ILE A 393 -18.45 -7.96 9.77
C ILE A 393 -18.14 -7.21 11.05
N LEU A 394 -17.25 -6.22 10.95
CA LEU A 394 -16.80 -5.37 12.02
C LEU A 394 -17.13 -3.91 11.66
N CYS A 395 -17.60 -3.15 12.63
CA CYS A 395 -18.01 -1.77 12.42
C CYS A 395 -16.88 -0.77 12.69
N ASN A 396 -15.84 -1.15 13.44
CA ASN A 396 -14.74 -0.27 13.83
C ASN A 396 -13.46 -1.03 14.27
N SER A 397 -12.39 -0.28 14.55
CA SER A 397 -11.04 -0.84 14.82
C SER A 397 -10.91 -1.46 16.18
N ILE A 398 -11.78 -1.07 17.09
CA ILE A 398 -11.84 -1.61 18.44
C ILE A 398 -12.50 -2.99 18.41
N GLU A 399 -13.60 -3.13 17.68
CA GLU A 399 -14.24 -4.43 17.42
C GLU A 399 -13.28 -5.40 16.72
N PHE A 400 -12.46 -4.86 15.81
CA PHE A 400 -11.39 -5.64 15.19
C PHE A 400 -10.37 -6.15 16.20
N VAL A 401 -9.82 -5.30 17.07
CA VAL A 401 -8.88 -5.71 18.13
C VAL A 401 -9.50 -6.77 19.03
N ALA A 402 -10.78 -6.60 19.39
CA ALA A 402 -11.49 -7.58 20.21
C ALA A 402 -11.64 -8.93 19.50
N ALA A 403 -12.02 -8.93 18.22
CA ALA A 403 -12.16 -10.15 17.42
C ALA A 403 -10.81 -10.85 17.18
N ALA A 404 -9.76 -10.09 16.86
CA ALA A 404 -8.41 -10.61 16.67
C ALA A 404 -7.84 -11.17 17.98
N ASN A 405 -7.98 -10.47 19.10
CA ASN A 405 -7.59 -10.98 20.41
C ASN A 405 -8.34 -12.26 20.79
N TYR A 406 -9.63 -12.36 20.45
CA TYR A 406 -10.41 -13.57 20.68
C TYR A 406 -9.90 -14.76 19.87
N LEU A 407 -9.53 -14.56 18.60
CA LEU A 407 -8.93 -15.60 17.77
C LEU A 407 -7.55 -16.00 18.29
N CYS A 408 -6.69 -15.03 18.62
CA CYS A 408 -5.38 -15.28 19.21
C CYS A 408 -5.44 -16.00 20.56
N ALA A 409 -6.56 -15.91 21.30
CA ALA A 409 -6.74 -16.58 22.58
C ALA A 409 -7.36 -17.98 22.47
N ARG A 410 -7.88 -18.37 21.29
CA ARG A 410 -8.48 -19.69 21.04
C ARG A 410 -7.47 -20.77 20.66
N GLU A 411 -6.27 -20.38 20.26
CA GLU A 411 -5.12 -21.27 19.99
C GLU A 411 -4.12 -21.23 21.14
#